data_AF-A0A1S9AVU0-F1
#
_entry.id   AF-A0A1S9AVU0-F1
#
_cell.length_a   1.000
_cell.length_b   1.000
_cell.length_c   1.000
_cell.angle_alpha   90.00
_cell.angle_beta   90.00
_cell.angle_gamma   90.00
#
_symmetry.space_group_name_H-M   'P 1'
#
loop_
_entity.id
_entity.type
_entity.pdbx_description
1 polymer ?
#
loop_
_entity_poly.entity_id
_entity_poly.type
_entity_poly.pdbx_seq_one_letter_code
_entity_poly.pdbx_strand_id
1 'polypeptide(L)'
;MGDERIFNVEDKVWLNNRVVSTTTSQLREQITEAYRDAAGAMTYKVVRARRATAAEAWRVDSAQTLTVAPQYLLLTRSNLRTVELLYPVRDGQEWNKNAFDSHNAPNDLNRRYQEVGGSLSAGGRTYANTVTTFDEGDDPLFNAYWHTLRQVYARGVGPVLREAIYYNYCSTSAAVIICSGKEHVETLVP
;
A
#
# COMPACT_ATOMS: atom_id res chain seq x y z
N MET A 1 -8.14 4.44 -20.47
CA MET A 1 -7.65 3.97 -19.15
C MET A 1 -8.34 2.66 -18.89
N GLY A 2 -7.58 1.58 -18.68
CA GLY A 2 -8.17 0.26 -18.49
C GLY A 2 -8.83 0.17 -17.12
N ASP A 3 -9.97 -0.52 -17.06
CA ASP A 3 -10.66 -0.87 -15.82
C ASP A 3 -9.90 -1.95 -15.02
N GLU A 4 -8.68 -2.29 -15.42
CA GLU A 4 -7.87 -3.38 -14.87
C GLU A 4 -6.40 -2.98 -14.75
N ARG A 5 -5.75 -3.42 -13.67
CA ARG A 5 -4.30 -3.36 -13.46
C ARG A 5 -3.80 -4.71 -12.95
N ILE A 6 -2.62 -5.13 -13.42
CA ILE A 6 -1.95 -6.35 -12.93
C ILE A 6 -0.64 -5.95 -12.27
N PHE A 7 -0.35 -6.53 -11.11
CA PHE A 7 0.87 -6.37 -10.36
C PHE A 7 1.60 -7.71 -10.27
N ASN A 8 2.91 -7.69 -10.43
CA ASN A 8 3.76 -8.78 -9.96
C ASN A 8 3.93 -8.62 -8.45
N VAL A 9 3.79 -9.74 -7.73
CA VAL A 9 3.88 -9.77 -6.27
C VAL A 9 5.07 -10.62 -5.86
N GLU A 10 5.89 -10.10 -4.96
CA GLU A 10 6.96 -10.82 -4.28
C GLU A 10 6.73 -10.78 -2.77
N ASP A 11 6.57 -11.96 -2.16
CA ASP A 11 6.47 -12.14 -0.71
C ASP A 11 7.77 -12.78 -0.20
N LYS A 12 8.39 -12.20 0.82
CA LYS A 12 9.56 -12.78 1.50
C LYS A 12 9.27 -13.04 2.97
N VAL A 13 9.82 -14.14 3.48
CA VAL A 13 9.84 -14.45 4.92
C VAL A 13 11.28 -14.43 5.41
N TRP A 14 11.49 -13.71 6.49
CA TRP A 14 12.79 -13.53 7.14
C TRP A 14 12.85 -14.32 8.46
N LEU A 15 13.99 -14.95 8.71
CA LEU A 15 14.34 -15.60 9.98
C LEU A 15 15.85 -15.44 10.21
N ASN A 16 16.23 -14.94 11.38
CA ASN A 16 17.64 -14.73 11.76
C ASN A 16 18.46 -13.99 10.68
N ASN A 17 17.97 -12.83 10.23
CA ASN A 17 18.59 -11.99 9.19
C ASN A 17 18.74 -12.64 7.80
N ARG A 18 18.02 -13.74 7.54
CA ARG A 18 18.06 -14.43 6.25
C ARG A 18 16.66 -14.57 5.67
N VAL A 19 16.54 -14.42 4.36
CA VAL A 19 15.34 -14.78 3.63
C VAL A 19 15.27 -16.30 3.58
N VAL A 20 14.26 -16.88 4.22
CA VAL A 20 14.03 -18.33 4.27
C VAL A 20 12.97 -18.81 3.28
N SER A 21 12.16 -17.89 2.76
CA SER A 21 11.19 -18.18 1.71
C SER A 21 10.98 -16.95 0.84
N THR A 22 10.81 -17.19 -0.47
CA THR A 22 10.37 -16.19 -1.44
C THR A 22 9.28 -16.81 -2.29
N THR A 23 8.12 -16.16 -2.37
CA THR A 23 7.01 -16.59 -3.21
C THR A 23 6.68 -15.48 -4.18
N THR A 24 6.50 -15.83 -5.45
CA THR A 24 6.04 -14.90 -6.48
C THR A 24 4.63 -15.25 -6.91
N SER A 25 3.87 -14.25 -7.31
CA SER A 25 2.51 -14.42 -7.83
C SER A 25 2.11 -13.19 -8.63
N GLN A 26 0.88 -13.19 -9.15
CA GLN A 26 0.29 -11.99 -9.73
C GLN A 26 -0.99 -11.62 -9.02
N LEU A 27 -1.21 -10.33 -8.92
CA LEU A 27 -2.41 -9.70 -8.40
C LEU A 27 -3.06 -8.89 -9.51
N ARG A 28 -4.38 -8.93 -9.58
CA ARG A 28 -5.18 -8.11 -10.48
C ARG A 28 -6.14 -7.26 -9.69
N GLU A 29 -6.19 -5.97 -9.99
CA GLU A 29 -7.21 -5.04 -9.50
C GLU A 29 -8.12 -4.68 -10.67
N GLN A 30 -9.42 -4.90 -10.54
CA GLN A 30 -10.41 -4.58 -11.57
C GLN A 30 -11.51 -3.69 -10.98
N ILE A 31 -11.81 -2.56 -11.62
CA ILE A 31 -12.99 -1.76 -11.34
C ILE A 31 -14.19 -2.49 -11.93
N THR A 32 -15.10 -2.95 -11.08
CA THR A 32 -16.30 -3.68 -11.53
C THR A 32 -17.53 -2.81 -11.57
N GLU A 33 -17.58 -1.75 -10.76
CA GLU A 33 -18.73 -0.86 -10.64
C GLU A 33 -18.25 0.57 -10.32
N ALA A 34 -19.00 1.56 -10.83
CA ALA A 34 -18.84 2.96 -10.48
C ALA A 34 -20.22 3.54 -10.15
N TYR A 35 -20.35 4.17 -8.98
CA TYR A 35 -21.62 4.69 -8.48
C TYR A 35 -21.41 5.93 -7.61
N ARG A 36 -22.48 6.64 -7.27
CA ARG A 36 -22.46 7.67 -6.23
C ARG A 36 -22.92 7.08 -4.91
N ASP A 37 -22.18 7.33 -3.84
CA ASP A 37 -22.60 6.93 -2.51
C ASP A 37 -23.75 7.81 -1.97
N ALA A 38 -24.20 7.53 -0.74
CA ALA A 38 -25.26 8.29 -0.10
C ALA A 38 -24.91 9.78 0.13
N ALA A 39 -23.62 10.13 0.13
CA ALA A 39 -23.14 11.51 0.23
C ALA A 39 -22.94 12.17 -1.16
N GLY A 40 -23.26 11.45 -2.25
CA GLY A 40 -23.09 11.92 -3.62
C GLY A 40 -21.66 11.81 -4.16
N ALA A 41 -20.72 11.25 -3.41
CA ALA A 41 -19.33 11.09 -3.81
C ALA A 41 -19.16 9.93 -4.79
N MET A 42 -18.30 10.10 -5.79
CA MET A 42 -18.01 9.04 -6.76
C MET A 42 -17.22 7.92 -6.08
N THR A 43 -17.77 6.71 -6.14
CA THR A 43 -17.21 5.51 -5.52
C THR A 43 -17.03 4.42 -6.57
N TYR A 44 -15.88 3.75 -6.52
CA TYR A 44 -15.52 2.66 -7.41
C TYR A 44 -15.39 1.37 -6.61
N LYS A 45 -16.05 0.31 -7.03
CA LYS A 45 -15.81 -1.02 -6.48
C LYS A 45 -14.65 -1.67 -7.22
N VAL A 46 -13.62 -2.03 -6.47
CA VAL A 46 -12.41 -2.68 -6.96
C VAL A 46 -12.39 -4.11 -6.44
N VAL A 47 -12.37 -5.07 -7.36
CA VAL A 47 -12.18 -6.49 -7.04
C VAL A 47 -10.71 -6.83 -7.26
N ARG A 48 -10.11 -7.41 -6.22
CA ARG A 48 -8.76 -7.97 -6.23
C ARG A 48 -8.83 -9.47 -6.47
N ALA A 49 -8.00 -9.97 -7.38
CA ALA A 49 -7.83 -11.40 -7.63
C ALA A 49 -6.35 -11.78 -7.69
N ARG A 50 -6.01 -13.01 -7.31
CA ARG A 50 -4.65 -13.54 -7.29
C ARG A 50 -4.52 -14.82 -8.10
N ARG A 51 -3.34 -15.06 -8.67
CA ARG A 51 -2.93 -16.35 -9.26
C ARG A 51 -1.45 -16.59 -8.98
N ALA A 52 -1.04 -17.84 -8.78
CA ALA A 52 0.37 -18.14 -8.50
C ALA A 52 1.24 -18.05 -9.77
N THR A 53 0.71 -18.49 -10.91
CA THR A 53 1.40 -18.41 -12.21
C THR A 53 0.52 -17.82 -13.30
N ALA A 54 1.11 -17.40 -14.41
CA ALA A 54 0.37 -16.82 -15.54
C ALA A 54 -0.60 -17.80 -16.23
N ALA A 55 -0.37 -19.11 -16.07
CA ALA A 55 -1.21 -20.17 -16.63
C ALA A 55 -2.43 -20.52 -15.76
N GLU A 56 -2.42 -20.11 -14.48
CA GLU A 56 -3.51 -20.39 -13.56
C GLU A 56 -4.68 -19.41 -13.69
N ALA A 57 -5.87 -19.89 -13.33
CA ALA A 57 -7.06 -19.06 -13.25
C ALA A 57 -6.97 -18.05 -12.09
N TRP A 58 -7.47 -16.84 -12.33
CA TRP A 58 -7.63 -15.82 -11.29
C TRP A 58 -8.62 -16.28 -10.23
N ARG A 59 -8.25 -16.16 -8.96
CA ARG A 59 -9.13 -16.38 -7.82
C ARG A 59 -9.37 -15.07 -7.10
N VAL A 60 -10.64 -14.72 -6.87
CA VAL A 60 -10.98 -13.50 -6.11
C VAL A 60 -10.36 -13.61 -4.71
N ASP A 61 -9.63 -12.57 -4.35
CA ASP A 61 -8.96 -12.41 -3.07
C ASP A 61 -9.75 -11.48 -2.15
N SER A 62 -10.13 -10.31 -2.65
CA SER A 62 -10.84 -9.31 -1.86
C SER A 62 -11.65 -8.35 -2.73
N ALA A 63 -12.62 -7.68 -2.10
CA ALA A 63 -13.35 -6.56 -2.70
C ALA A 63 -13.18 -5.34 -1.80
N GLN A 64 -12.97 -4.18 -2.41
CA GLN A 64 -12.75 -2.91 -1.73
C GLN A 64 -13.44 -1.78 -2.50
N THR A 65 -13.68 -0.65 -1.85
CA THR A 65 -14.22 0.54 -2.52
C THR A 65 -13.28 1.72 -2.40
N LEU A 66 -13.16 2.48 -3.48
CA LEU A 66 -12.43 3.74 -3.53
C LEU A 66 -13.44 4.87 -3.66
N THR A 67 -13.56 5.72 -2.65
CA THR A 67 -14.43 6.90 -2.67
C THR A 67 -13.60 8.16 -2.86
N VAL A 68 -13.91 8.91 -3.91
CA VAL A 68 -13.21 10.15 -4.26
C VAL A 68 -13.97 11.32 -3.67
N ALA A 69 -13.43 11.89 -2.60
CA ALA A 69 -13.95 13.10 -1.97
C ALA A 69 -13.19 14.35 -2.47
N PRO A 70 -13.71 15.57 -2.25
CA PRO A 70 -13.04 16.80 -2.68
C PRO A 70 -11.63 17.00 -2.09
N GLN A 71 -11.39 16.48 -0.88
CA GLN A 71 -10.15 16.71 -0.12
C GLN A 71 -9.32 15.43 0.09
N TYR A 72 -9.84 14.25 -0.26
CA TYR A 72 -9.15 12.99 -0.01
C TYR A 72 -9.64 11.84 -0.88
N LEU A 73 -8.81 10.80 -0.98
CA LEU A 73 -9.17 9.49 -1.47
C LEU A 73 -9.34 8.53 -0.30
N LEU A 74 -10.52 7.93 -0.19
CA LEU A 74 -10.83 6.95 0.85
C LEU A 74 -10.83 5.54 0.27
N LEU A 75 -10.10 4.62 0.90
CA LEU A 75 -10.22 3.19 0.67
C LEU A 75 -11.06 2.55 1.77
N THR A 76 -12.04 1.74 1.39
CA THR A 76 -12.76 0.88 2.34
C THR A 76 -12.48 -0.59 2.02
N ARG A 77 -11.90 -1.31 2.97
CA ARG A 77 -11.63 -2.75 2.88
C ARG A 77 -12.06 -3.42 4.18
N SER A 78 -12.90 -4.45 4.09
CA SER A 78 -13.36 -5.22 5.26
C SER A 78 -13.94 -4.32 6.38
N ASN A 79 -14.75 -3.32 6.00
CA ASN A 79 -15.32 -2.28 6.88
C ASN A 79 -14.32 -1.30 7.53
N LEU A 80 -13.01 -1.43 7.26
CA LEU A 80 -12.02 -0.43 7.66
C LEU A 80 -11.90 0.64 6.58
N ARG A 81 -11.93 1.91 6.99
CA ARG A 81 -11.80 3.08 6.12
C ARG A 81 -10.45 3.75 6.35
N THR A 82 -9.63 3.85 5.31
CA THR A 82 -8.32 4.52 5.35
C THR A 82 -8.24 5.66 4.35
N VAL A 83 -7.64 6.77 4.79
CA VAL A 83 -7.32 7.91 3.92
C VAL A 83 -6.02 7.60 3.16
N GLU A 84 -6.16 7.22 1.90
CA GLU A 84 -5.03 6.84 1.05
C GLU A 84 -4.28 8.06 0.51
N LEU A 85 -5.01 9.13 0.15
CA LEU A 85 -4.43 10.38 -0.36
C LEU A 85 -5.18 11.60 0.21
N LEU A 86 -4.46 12.68 0.48
CA LEU A 86 -5.00 14.03 0.68
C LEU A 86 -4.80 14.93 -0.54
N TYR A 87 -5.75 15.85 -0.74
CA TYR A 87 -5.71 16.87 -1.78
C TYR A 87 -5.70 18.29 -1.16
N PRO A 88 -4.93 19.23 -1.75
CA PRO A 88 -3.94 19.03 -2.80
C PRO A 88 -2.72 18.25 -2.28
N VAL A 89 -2.03 17.51 -3.16
CA VAL A 89 -0.79 16.80 -2.80
C VAL A 89 0.32 17.82 -2.55
N ARG A 90 0.95 17.74 -1.38
CA ARG A 90 2.08 18.59 -0.97
C ARG A 90 3.15 17.75 -0.30
N ASP A 91 4.40 17.94 -0.68
CA ASP A 91 5.51 17.20 -0.09
C ASP A 91 5.60 17.46 1.42
N GLY A 92 5.87 16.41 2.19
CA GLY A 92 5.93 16.47 3.66
C GLY A 92 4.59 16.68 4.37
N GLN A 93 3.46 16.74 3.66
CA GLN A 93 2.15 16.82 4.32
C GLN A 93 1.82 15.48 4.99
N GLU A 94 1.39 15.56 6.25
CA GLU A 94 1.09 14.41 7.11
C GLU A 94 -0.40 14.39 7.49
N TRP A 95 -0.92 13.19 7.75
CA TRP A 95 -2.29 12.99 8.18
C TRP A 95 -2.49 11.70 8.95
N ASN A 96 -3.64 11.62 9.61
CA ASN A 96 -4.11 10.38 10.20
C ASN A 96 -4.82 9.53 9.12
N LYS A 97 -4.21 8.42 8.71
CA LYS A 97 -4.82 7.48 7.75
C LYS A 97 -6.11 6.88 8.30
N ASN A 98 -6.26 6.78 9.62
CA ASN A 98 -7.40 6.21 10.32
C ASN A 98 -8.36 7.29 10.84
N ALA A 99 -8.36 8.51 10.27
CA ALA A 99 -9.21 9.62 10.73
C ALA A 99 -10.73 9.30 10.77
N PHE A 100 -11.17 8.23 10.11
CA PHE A 100 -12.56 7.77 10.08
C PHE A 100 -12.85 6.62 11.05
N ASP A 101 -11.86 6.15 11.81
CA ASP A 101 -12.05 5.18 12.88
C ASP A 101 -12.26 5.91 14.21
N SER A 102 -13.42 5.69 14.84
CA SER A 102 -13.80 6.33 16.11
C SER A 102 -12.88 6.00 17.29
N HIS A 103 -12.07 4.94 17.18
CA HIS A 103 -11.14 4.52 18.23
C HIS A 103 -9.76 5.20 18.12
N ASN A 104 -9.49 5.94 17.05
CA ASN A 104 -8.21 6.63 16.85
C ASN A 104 -8.31 8.11 17.20
N ALA A 105 -7.27 8.63 17.87
CA ALA A 105 -7.18 10.05 18.16
C ALA A 105 -7.00 10.83 16.84
N PRO A 106 -7.76 11.91 16.58
CA PRO A 106 -7.64 12.71 15.35
C PRO A 106 -6.22 13.22 15.07
N ASN A 107 -5.40 13.34 16.12
CA ASN A 107 -4.07 13.93 16.10
C ASN A 107 -2.95 12.91 15.81
N ASP A 108 -3.28 11.63 15.63
CA ASP A 108 -2.31 10.58 15.31
C ASP A 108 -1.88 10.67 13.84
N LEU A 109 -0.86 11.49 13.56
CA LEU A 109 -0.27 11.61 12.24
C LEU A 109 0.60 10.37 11.99
N ASN A 110 0.16 9.51 11.07
CA ASN A 110 0.74 8.19 10.85
C ASN A 110 0.91 7.84 9.37
N ARG A 111 0.70 8.83 8.49
CA ARG A 111 0.99 8.77 7.06
C ARG A 111 1.42 10.13 6.55
N ARG A 112 2.39 10.15 5.64
CA ARG A 112 2.89 11.38 5.02
C ARG A 112 3.19 11.23 3.54
N TYR A 113 3.24 12.36 2.85
CA TYR A 113 3.78 12.44 1.50
C TYR A 113 5.30 12.63 1.50
N GLN A 114 5.95 11.96 0.55
CA GLN A 114 7.35 12.13 0.22
C GLN A 114 7.54 12.06 -1.31
N GLU A 115 8.70 12.53 -1.77
CA GLU A 115 9.15 12.39 -3.17
C GLU A 115 8.14 12.97 -4.18
N VAL A 116 7.34 13.97 -3.78
CA VAL A 116 6.28 14.55 -4.62
C VAL A 116 6.87 15.20 -5.87
N GLY A 117 6.35 14.83 -7.04
CA GLY A 117 6.78 15.34 -8.34
C GLY A 117 8.05 14.66 -8.88
N GLY A 118 8.63 13.73 -8.14
CA GLY A 118 9.79 12.94 -8.56
C GLY A 118 9.47 11.92 -9.67
N SER A 119 10.45 11.08 -10.00
CA SER A 119 10.29 9.95 -10.92
C SER A 119 10.62 8.64 -10.22
N LEU A 120 9.90 7.57 -10.53
CA LEU A 120 10.17 6.22 -10.07
C LEU A 120 10.37 5.28 -11.27
N SER A 121 11.38 4.42 -11.22
CA SER A 121 11.48 3.26 -12.12
C SER A 121 11.04 2.00 -11.40
N ALA A 122 9.97 1.37 -11.89
CA ALA A 122 9.41 0.15 -11.32
C ALA A 122 8.82 -0.73 -12.42
N GLY A 123 8.99 -2.05 -12.30
CA GLY A 123 8.45 -3.01 -13.27
C GLY A 123 9.03 -2.90 -14.68
N GLY A 124 10.23 -2.33 -14.83
CA GLY A 124 10.85 -2.09 -16.14
C GLY A 124 10.33 -0.85 -16.88
N ARG A 125 9.52 -0.01 -16.22
CA ARG A 125 9.02 1.26 -16.74
C ARG A 125 9.39 2.42 -15.82
N THR A 126 9.67 3.57 -16.40
CA THR A 126 9.85 4.82 -15.66
C THR A 126 8.55 5.63 -15.67
N TYR A 127 8.13 6.04 -14.48
CA TYR A 127 6.99 6.90 -14.23
C TYR A 127 7.50 8.29 -13.83
N ALA A 128 7.20 9.29 -14.65
CA ALA A 128 7.46 10.68 -14.29
C ALA A 128 6.33 11.22 -13.41
N ASN A 129 6.64 12.17 -12.52
CA ASN A 129 5.69 12.84 -11.64
C ASN A 129 4.90 11.85 -10.76
N THR A 130 5.59 11.34 -9.75
CA THR A 130 5.06 10.43 -8.74
C THR A 130 4.80 11.13 -7.42
N VAL A 131 4.02 10.48 -6.56
CA VAL A 131 3.94 10.78 -5.14
C VAL A 131 4.08 9.49 -4.34
N THR A 132 4.89 9.52 -3.30
CA THR A 132 5.05 8.43 -2.35
C THR A 132 4.24 8.74 -1.09
N THR A 133 3.40 7.82 -0.66
CA THR A 133 2.86 7.82 0.70
C THR A 133 3.65 6.86 1.56
N PHE A 134 4.01 7.29 2.74
CA PHE A 134 4.76 6.49 3.69
C PHE A 134 4.01 6.48 5.02
N ASP A 135 3.70 5.30 5.53
CA ASP A 135 3.21 5.14 6.89
C ASP A 135 4.42 5.21 7.83
N GLU A 136 4.40 6.18 8.73
CA GLU A 136 5.37 6.20 9.83
C GLU A 136 4.97 5.12 10.82
N GLY A 137 5.82 4.12 10.97
CA GLY A 137 5.67 3.11 11.99
C GLY A 137 6.86 3.18 12.91
N ASP A 138 6.77 4.02 13.94
CA ASP A 138 7.68 3.94 15.06
C ASP A 138 6.86 3.63 16.31
N ASP A 139 7.21 2.54 16.99
CA ASP A 139 7.05 2.45 18.44
C ASP A 139 8.27 3.19 19.01
N PRO A 140 8.12 4.44 19.48
CA PRO A 140 9.24 5.22 20.01
C PRO A 140 9.85 4.60 21.28
N LEU A 141 9.21 3.57 21.86
CA LEU A 141 9.65 2.92 23.09
C LEU A 141 10.37 1.58 22.84
N PHE A 142 10.26 0.99 21.63
CA PHE A 142 10.92 -0.27 21.29
C PHE A 142 11.43 -0.32 19.84
N ASN A 143 12.76 -0.25 19.67
CA ASN A 143 13.48 -0.65 18.45
C ASN A 143 13.32 -2.17 18.09
N ALA A 144 12.33 -2.86 18.67
CA ALA A 144 12.07 -4.28 18.47
C ALA A 144 11.16 -4.56 17.27
N TYR A 145 10.44 -3.56 16.75
CA TYR A 145 9.48 -3.73 15.68
C TYR A 145 9.65 -2.66 14.61
N TRP A 146 9.58 -3.05 13.33
CA TRP A 146 9.55 -2.11 12.21
C TRP A 146 8.42 -2.49 11.26
N HIS A 147 7.46 -1.58 11.15
CA HIS A 147 6.25 -1.77 10.36
C HIS A 147 6.08 -0.58 9.44
N THR A 148 6.40 -0.73 8.17
CA THR A 148 6.22 0.36 7.21
C THR A 148 5.40 -0.07 6.01
N LEU A 149 4.59 0.86 5.53
CA LEU A 149 3.87 0.78 4.27
C LEU A 149 4.31 1.94 3.41
N ARG A 150 4.93 1.63 2.27
CA ARG A 150 5.26 2.59 1.23
C ARG A 150 4.40 2.32 0.01
N GLN A 151 3.72 3.33 -0.51
CA GLN A 151 2.96 3.22 -1.74
C GLN A 151 3.34 4.36 -2.67
N VAL A 152 3.60 4.06 -3.93
CA VAL A 152 3.94 5.07 -4.94
C VAL A 152 2.85 5.14 -5.98
N TYR A 153 2.39 6.35 -6.24
CA TYR A 153 1.35 6.67 -7.20
C TYR A 153 1.94 7.51 -8.33
N ALA A 154 1.74 7.09 -9.57
CA ALA A 154 2.13 7.86 -10.75
C ALA A 154 0.94 8.66 -11.30
N ARG A 155 1.20 9.92 -11.67
CA ARG A 155 0.16 10.81 -12.20
C ARG A 155 -0.50 10.21 -13.45
N GLY A 156 -1.83 10.11 -13.43
CA GLY A 156 -2.62 9.55 -14.54
C GLY A 156 -2.55 8.02 -14.67
N VAL A 157 -1.78 7.33 -13.82
CA VAL A 157 -1.68 5.87 -13.82
C VAL A 157 -2.30 5.28 -12.56
N GLY A 158 -2.06 5.89 -11.40
CA GLY A 158 -2.46 5.37 -10.09
C GLY A 158 -1.32 4.63 -9.38
N PRO A 159 -1.61 3.65 -8.51
CA PRO A 159 -0.58 2.88 -7.81
C PRO A 159 0.35 2.14 -8.78
N VAL A 160 1.66 2.29 -8.60
CA VAL A 160 2.69 1.64 -9.42
C VAL A 160 3.62 0.73 -8.60
N LEU A 161 3.75 1.01 -7.30
CA LEU A 161 4.53 0.24 -6.36
C LEU A 161 3.83 0.26 -4.99
N ARG A 162 3.74 -0.89 -4.32
CA ARG A 162 3.36 -0.99 -2.92
C ARG A 162 4.35 -1.91 -2.21
N GLU A 163 4.84 -1.48 -1.06
CA GLU A 163 5.80 -2.21 -0.24
C GLU A 163 5.28 -2.22 1.20
N ALA A 164 5.18 -3.42 1.77
CA ALA A 164 4.88 -3.60 3.19
C ALA A 164 6.03 -4.38 3.82
N ILE A 165 6.56 -3.85 4.92
CA ILE A 165 7.62 -4.49 5.69
C ILE A 165 7.13 -4.66 7.11
N TYR A 166 7.28 -5.87 7.63
CA TYR A 166 7.00 -6.23 9.01
C TYR A 166 8.20 -6.98 9.57
N TYR A 167 9.01 -6.34 10.41
CA TYR A 167 10.17 -6.94 11.04
C TYR A 167 10.06 -6.96 12.56
N ASN A 168 10.44 -8.09 13.14
CA ASN A 168 10.65 -8.28 14.56
C ASN A 168 12.15 -8.41 14.79
N TYR A 169 12.74 -7.43 15.46
CA TYR A 169 14.13 -7.45 15.86
C TYR A 169 14.31 -8.09 17.23
N CYS A 170 15.43 -8.78 17.41
CA CYS A 170 15.87 -9.20 18.73
C CYS A 170 17.39 -9.02 18.87
N SER A 171 17.82 -8.82 20.12
CA SER A 171 19.21 -8.65 20.47
C SER A 171 19.86 -10.01 20.69
N THR A 172 20.98 -10.25 20.03
CA THR A 172 21.90 -11.35 20.33
C THR A 172 23.07 -10.81 21.15
N SER A 173 23.99 -11.69 21.58
CA SER A 173 25.22 -11.25 22.25
C SER A 173 26.15 -10.42 21.36
N ALA A 174 25.91 -10.36 20.04
CA ALA A 174 26.79 -9.70 19.08
C ALA A 174 26.13 -8.53 18.31
N ALA A 175 24.82 -8.58 18.06
CA ALA A 175 24.11 -7.59 17.25
C ALA A 175 22.58 -7.64 17.44
N VAL A 176 21.89 -6.57 17.03
CA VAL A 176 20.43 -6.58 16.77
C VAL A 176 20.20 -7.16 15.37
N ILE A 177 19.32 -8.15 15.26
CA ILE A 177 19.00 -8.84 14.00
C ILE A 177 17.49 -8.93 13.80
N ILE A 178 17.04 -9.11 12.56
CA ILE A 178 15.67 -9.51 12.22
C ILE A 178 15.50 -10.97 12.64
N CYS A 179 14.83 -11.20 13.76
CA CYS A 179 14.61 -12.55 14.27
C CYS A 179 13.45 -13.21 13.53
N SER A 180 12.43 -12.44 13.15
CA SER A 180 11.44 -12.87 12.17
C SER A 180 10.93 -11.67 11.38
N GLY A 181 10.43 -11.91 10.16
CA GLY A 181 9.93 -10.82 9.36
C GLY A 181 9.19 -11.26 8.10
N LYS A 182 8.49 -10.29 7.49
CA LYS A 182 7.81 -10.44 6.22
C LYS A 182 8.01 -9.18 5.39
N GLU A 183 8.20 -9.37 4.09
CA GLU A 183 8.11 -8.29 3.11
C GLU A 183 7.08 -8.69 2.05
N HIS A 184 6.35 -7.70 1.57
CA HIS A 184 5.38 -7.84 0.50
C HIS A 184 5.56 -6.68 -0.47
N VAL A 185 5.84 -7.00 -1.73
CA VAL A 185 6.06 -5.99 -2.78
C VAL A 185 5.10 -6.26 -3.93
N GLU A 186 4.31 -5.26 -4.30
CA GLU A 186 3.48 -5.25 -5.51
C GLU A 186 4.06 -4.25 -6.50
N THR A 187 4.42 -4.69 -7.70
CA THR A 187 4.94 -3.82 -8.77
C THR A 187 4.05 -3.90 -10.00
N LEU A 188 3.58 -2.76 -10.50
CA LEU A 188 2.70 -2.70 -11.67
C LEU A 188 3.39 -3.29 -12.90
N VAL A 189 2.69 -4.17 -13.60
CA VAL A 189 3.12 -4.73 -14.89
C VAL A 189 2.92 -3.65 -15.98
N PRO A 190 3.94 -3.41 -16.84
CA PRO A 190 3.91 -2.36 -17.87
C PRO A 190 2.72 -2.40 -18.84
#